data_AF-A0A965J0A3-F1
#
_entry.id   AF-A0A965J0A3-F1
#
_cell.length_a   1.000
_cell.length_b   1.000
_cell.length_c   1.000
_cell.angle_alpha   90.00
_cell.angle_beta   90.00
_cell.angle_gamma   90.00
#
_symmetry.space_group_name_H-M   'P 1'
#
loop_
_entity.id
_entity.type
_entity.pdbx_description
1 polymer ?
#
loop_
_entity_poly.entity_id
_entity_poly.type
_entity_poly.pdbx_seq_one_letter_code
_entity_poly.pdbx_strand_id
1 'polypeptide(L)' 'NILKKSGSWFSYGETRLGQGRDAIKSLLLDNPELSEELEAKIKDALGSPEAQTQVLQD' A
#
# COMPACT_ATOMS: atom_id res chain seq x y z
N ASN A 1 -5.05 6.34 -4.73
CA ASN A 1 -4.23 6.92 -3.65
C ASN A 1 -3.88 5.89 -2.57
N ILE A 2 -3.25 4.77 -2.95
CA ILE A 2 -2.88 3.70 -2.02
C ILE A 2 -1.53 4.02 -1.35
N LEU A 3 -0.52 4.36 -2.15
CA LEU A 3 0.76 4.91 -1.70
C LEU A 3 0.74 6.44 -1.78
N LYS A 4 0.89 7.11 -0.64
CA LYS A 4 1.08 8.56 -0.53
C LYS A 4 2.56 8.87 -0.55
N LYS A 5 2.98 9.75 -1.45
CA LYS A 5 4.35 10.27 -1.51
C LYS A 5 4.37 11.69 -0.97
N SER A 6 5.16 11.93 0.07
CA SER A 6 5.42 13.26 0.63
C SER A 6 6.92 13.55 0.52
N GLY A 7 7.31 14.34 -0.48
CA GLY A 7 8.72 14.57 -0.81
C GLY A 7 9.44 13.28 -1.19
N SER A 8 10.49 12.93 -0.46
CA SER A 8 11.24 11.67 -0.60
C SER A 8 10.61 10.51 0.18
N TRP A 9 9.59 10.74 1.00
CA TRP A 9 8.95 9.73 1.85
C TRP A 9 7.71 9.12 1.22
N PHE A 10 7.50 7.83 1.48
CA PHE A 10 6.34 7.03 1.09
C PHE A 10 5.60 6.54 2.33
N SER A 11 4.28 6.65 2.27
CA SER A 11 3.35 6.19 3.30
C SER A 11 2.22 5.38 2.66
N TYR A 12 1.75 4.37 3.35
CA TYR A 12 0.59 3.56 2.99
C TYR A 12 -0.46 3.72 4.06
N GLY A 13 -1.62 4.30 3.71
CA GLY A 13 -2.61 4.74 4.70
C GLY A 13 -2.00 5.76 5.66
N GLU A 14 -1.90 5.37 6.94
CA GLU A 14 -1.24 6.13 8.02
C GLU A 14 0.15 5.58 8.37
N THR A 15 0.51 4.42 7.84
CA THR A 15 1.80 3.77 8.08
C THR A 15 2.86 4.36 7.17
N ARG A 16 4.00 4.76 7.76
CA ARG A 16 5.15 5.27 7.00
C ARG A 16 6.01 4.09 6.56
N LEU A 17 6.13 3.88 5.25
CA LEU A 17 6.84 2.73 4.71
C LEU A 17 8.34 2.99 4.58
N GLY A 18 8.74 4.19 4.18
CA GLY A 18 10.16 4.51 4.04
C GLY A 18 10.46 5.70 3.13
N GLN A 19 11.74 6.01 2.97
CA GLN A 19 12.22 7.08 2.09
C GLN A 19 12.82 6.49 0.81
N GLY A 20 12.36 6.97 -0.34
CA GLY A 20 12.86 6.52 -1.63
C GLY A 20 12.27 5.17 -2.06
N ARG A 21 12.54 4.80 -3.32
CA ARG A 21 12.01 3.56 -3.91
C ARG A 21 12.75 2.33 -3.37
N ASP A 22 14.04 2.46 -3.08
CA ASP A 22 14.88 1.38 -2.57
C ASP A 22 14.43 0.90 -1.19
N ALA A 23 14.12 1.81 -0.26
CA ALA A 23 13.62 1.43 1.06
C ALA A 23 12.29 0.67 0.99
N ILE A 24 11.39 1.10 0.09
CA ILE A 24 10.13 0.40 -0.16
C ILE A 24 10.38 -0.97 -0.75
N LYS A 25 11.31 -1.07 -1.70
CA LYS A 25 11.66 -2.34 -2.33
C LYS A 25 12.20 -3.31 -1.29
N SER A 26 13.16 -2.91 -0.45
CA SER A 26 13.67 -3.75 0.64
C SER A 26 12.55 -4.15 1.61
N LEU A 27 11.69 -3.21 2.04
CA LEU A 27 10.57 -3.51 2.93
C LEU A 27 9.65 -4.59 2.37
N LEU A 28 9.32 -4.50 1.07
CA LEU A 28 8.46 -5.48 0.40
C LEU A 28 9.16 -6.83 0.21
N LEU A 29 10.48 -6.84 -0.04
CA LEU A 29 11.27 -8.07 -0.10
C LEU A 29 11.37 -8.76 1.27
N ASP A 30 11.56 -7.98 2.34
CA ASP A 30 11.67 -8.49 3.70
C ASP A 30 10.30 -8.92 4.26
N ASN A 31 9.20 -8.37 3.73
CA ASN A 31 7.82 -8.64 4.16
C ASN A 31 6.94 -9.05 2.97
N PRO A 32 7.05 -10.31 2.50
CA PRO A 32 6.26 -10.79 1.36
C PRO A 32 4.75 -10.70 1.59
N GLU A 33 4.26 -10.93 2.81
CA GLU A 33 2.83 -10.74 3.16
C GLU A 33 2.36 -9.30 2.91
N LEU A 34 3.15 -8.31 3.34
CA LEU A 34 2.85 -6.90 3.11
C LEU A 34 2.89 -6.56 1.62
N SER A 35 3.80 -7.19 0.88
CA SER A 35 3.91 -7.02 -0.56
C SER A 35 2.69 -7.54 -1.30
N GLU A 36 2.21 -8.73 -0.97
CA GLU A 36 0.99 -9.29 -1.56
C GLU A 36 -0.23 -8.43 -1.23
N GLU A 37 -0.35 -7.95 0.00
CA GLU A 37 -1.45 -7.05 0.39
C GLU A 37 -1.41 -5.73 -0.39
N LEU A 38 -0.24 -5.09 -0.49
CA LEU A 38 -0.09 -3.85 -1.25
C LEU A 38 -0.35 -4.09 -2.74
N GLU A 39 0.14 -5.18 -3.32
CA GLU A 39 -0.09 -5.51 -4.72
C GLU A 39 -1.58 -5.69 -4.99
N ALA A 40 -2.29 -6.47 -4.16
CA ALA A 40 -3.73 -6.67 -4.28
C ALA A 40 -4.49 -5.34 -4.24
N LYS A 41 -4.17 -4.47 -3.27
CA LYS A 41 -4.83 -3.15 -3.14
C LYS A 41 -4.49 -2.17 -4.25
N ILE A 42 -3.24 -2.18 -4.74
CA ILE A 42 -2.83 -1.35 -5.88
C ILE A 42 -3.54 -1.84 -7.15
N LYS A 43 -3.60 -3.15 -7.36
CA LYS A 43 -4.23 -3.77 -8.52
C LYS A 43 -5.75 -3.56 -8.52
N ASP A 44 -6.38 -3.62 -7.35
CA ASP A 44 -7.78 -3.25 -7.15
C ASP A 44 -8.00 -1.76 -7.49
N ALA A 45 -7.22 -0.87 -6.90
CA ALA A 45 -7.32 0.57 -7.15
C ALA A 45 -6.99 1.01 -8.59
N LEU A 46 -6.18 0.23 -9.33
CA LEU A 46 -5.87 0.45 -10.74
C LEU A 46 -6.88 -0.22 -11.68
N GLY A 47 -7.54 -1.28 -11.23
CA GLY A 47 -8.38 -2.16 -12.04
C GLY A 47 -9.89 -1.89 -11.95
N SER A 48 -10.39 -1.32 -10.85
CA SER A 48 -11.77 -0.84 -10.73
C SER A 48 -11.97 -0.04 -9.44
N PRO A 49 -12.55 1.17 -9.46
CA PRO A 49 -12.69 2.01 -8.26
C PRO A 49 -13.73 1.54 -7.20
N GLU A 50 -14.14 0.27 -7.15
CA GLU A 50 -15.36 -0.14 -6.42
C GLU A 50 -15.25 -1.38 -5.50
N ALA A 51 -14.24 -1.45 -4.62
CA ALA A 51 -14.23 -2.46 -3.55
C ALA A 51 -13.81 -1.93 -2.19
N GLN A 52 -14.46 -0.87 -1.72
CA GLN A 52 -14.57 -0.61 -0.27
C GLN A 52 -15.80 -1.34 0.28
N THR A 53 -15.71 -2.65 0.51
CA THR A 53 -16.68 -3.33 1.39
C THR A 53 -16.20 -3.14 2.83
N GLN A 54 -16.68 -2.05 3.43
CA GLN A 54 -16.81 -1.90 4.87
C GLN A 54 -17.73 -3.04 5.35
N VAL A 55 -17.17 -4.11 5.92
CA VAL A 55 -17.97 -5.08 6.68
C VAL A 55 -18.45 -4.39 7.95
N LEU A 56 -19.72 -4.00 7.94
CA LEU A 56 -20.47 -3.58 9.12
C LEU A 56 -20.60 -4.83 10.01
N GLN A 57 -20.05 -4.79 11.22
CA GLN A 57 -20.42 -5.71 12.30
C GLN A 57 -21.56 -5.06 13.08
N ASP A 58 -22.66 -5.80 13.22
CA ASP A 58 -23.89 -5.47 13.96
C ASP A 58 -23.68 -5.11 15.43
#